data_AF-A0A8K0CTU7-F1
#
_entry.id   AF-A0A8K0CTU7-F1
#
_cell.length_a   1.000
_cell.length_b   1.000
_cell.length_c   1.000
_cell.angle_alpha   90.00
_cell.angle_beta   90.00
_cell.angle_gamma   90.00
#
_symmetry.space_group_name_H-M   'P 1'
#
loop_
_entity.id
_entity.type
_entity.pdbx_description
1 polymer ?
#
loop_
_entity_poly.entity_id
_entity_poly.type
_entity_poly.pdbx_seq_one_letter_code
_entity_poly.pdbx_strand_id
1 'polypeptide(L)'
;MSDVGIASSSNSDLSMNVSYNILQEPCSSVAVRDRTLIVNRRLTAAMDKCKVSDRDAVHLLSACVESLSLNPMDYVINRSSIRRVRQQYREDTAINIQAEFEQLNVDFAVVHWDTKLLPSVTGIEKQDR
;
A
#
# COMPACT_ATOMS: atom_id res chain seq x y z
N MET A 1 -21.88 8.31 42.54
CA MET A 1 -22.51 9.24 41.57
C MET A 1 -21.41 10.21 41.15
N SER A 2 -20.44 9.77 40.35
CA SER A 2 -20.42 9.70 38.88
C SER A 2 -20.50 11.08 38.22
N ASP A 3 -19.33 11.61 37.86
CA ASP A 3 -19.15 12.34 36.61
C ASP A 3 -17.88 11.81 35.94
N VAL A 4 -18.09 11.09 34.83
CA VAL A 4 -17.04 10.55 33.96
C VAL A 4 -16.83 11.57 32.85
N GLY A 5 -15.73 12.31 32.92
CA GLY A 5 -15.28 13.18 31.84
C GLY A 5 -14.91 12.34 30.61
N ILE A 6 -15.62 12.55 29.51
CA ILE A 6 -15.37 11.94 28.21
C ILE A 6 -14.06 12.49 27.66
N ALA A 7 -13.05 11.63 27.52
CA ALA A 7 -11.82 11.96 26.84
C ALA A 7 -12.11 12.15 25.34
N SER A 8 -11.73 13.33 24.82
CA SER A 8 -11.64 13.61 23.39
C SER A 8 -10.50 12.79 22.79
N SER A 9 -10.84 11.64 22.19
CA SER A 9 -9.90 10.84 21.39
C SER A 9 -9.44 11.64 20.18
N SER A 10 -8.28 12.26 20.32
CA SER A 10 -7.53 12.85 19.23
C SER A 10 -6.96 11.70 18.41
N ASN A 11 -7.48 11.49 17.20
CA ASN A 11 -6.86 10.59 16.23
C ASN A 11 -5.54 11.21 15.79
N SER A 12 -4.45 10.82 16.46
CA SER A 12 -3.11 11.07 15.96
C SER A 12 -2.88 10.12 14.78
N ASP A 13 -2.83 10.69 13.58
CA ASP A 13 -2.21 10.06 12.42
C ASP A 13 -0.83 9.55 12.85
N LEU A 14 -0.71 8.24 13.07
CA LEU A 14 0.58 7.58 13.15
C LEU A 14 1.16 7.64 11.74
N SER A 15 1.87 8.72 11.44
CA SER A 15 2.95 8.66 10.46
C SER A 15 3.94 7.61 10.98
N MET A 16 3.78 6.37 10.55
CA MET A 16 4.83 5.37 10.69
C MET A 16 6.01 5.90 9.89
N ASN A 17 6.91 6.55 10.62
CA ASN A 17 8.26 6.82 10.19
C ASN A 17 8.93 5.45 10.09
N VAL A 18 8.69 4.76 8.97
CA VAL A 18 9.45 3.57 8.59
C VAL A 18 10.83 4.09 8.22
N SER A 19 11.66 4.28 9.25
CA SER A 19 13.09 4.45 9.10
C SER A 19 13.60 3.25 8.31
N TYR A 20 13.80 3.46 7.01
CA TYR A 20 14.39 2.47 6.12
C TYR A 20 15.87 2.30 6.47
N ASN A 21 16.15 1.63 7.60
CA ASN A 21 17.39 0.91 7.76
C ASN A 21 17.33 -0.24 6.75
N ILE A 22 18.05 -0.12 5.64
CA ILE A 22 18.80 -1.17 4.91
C ILE A 22 19.44 -0.46 3.70
N LEU A 23 20.61 0.15 3.93
CA LEU A 23 21.69 0.40 2.96
C LEU A 23 23.01 0.68 3.73
N GLN A 24 23.35 -0.13 4.73
CA GLN A 24 24.68 -0.06 5.34
C GLN A 24 25.37 -1.42 5.26
N GLU A 25 26.19 -1.58 4.23
CA GLU A 25 27.45 -2.31 4.36
C GLU A 25 28.47 -1.33 4.98
N PRO A 26 29.29 -1.74 5.96
CA PRO A 26 30.09 -0.82 6.73
C PRO A 26 31.37 -0.45 5.96
N CYS A 27 31.53 0.83 5.56
CA CYS A 27 32.75 1.63 5.77
C CYS A 27 32.70 2.99 5.06
N SER A 28 33.32 3.97 5.72
CA SER A 28 33.67 5.34 5.31
C SER A 28 32.58 6.40 5.47
N SER A 29 32.95 7.43 6.23
CA SER A 29 32.17 8.62 6.61
C SER A 29 31.80 9.46 5.40
N VAL A 30 30.78 9.04 4.66
CA VAL A 30 30.14 9.84 3.62
C VAL A 30 28.77 10.25 4.14
N ALA A 31 28.46 11.55 4.09
CA ALA A 31 27.15 12.08 4.44
C ALA A 31 26.06 11.26 3.73
N VAL A 32 25.29 10.49 4.50
CA VAL A 32 24.19 9.68 3.98
C VAL A 32 23.16 10.66 3.42
N ARG A 33 23.11 10.79 2.08
CA ARG A 33 22.04 11.55 1.42
C ARG A 33 20.75 10.81 1.69
N ASP A 34 19.88 11.42 2.50
CA ASP A 34 18.54 10.92 2.73
C ASP A 34 17.74 11.09 1.44
N ARG A 35 17.46 9.98 0.76
CA ARG A 35 16.65 9.98 -0.46
C ARG A 35 15.23 9.60 -0.10
N THR A 36 14.28 10.46 -0.43
CA THR A 36 12.88 10.24 -0.10
C THR A 36 12.25 9.21 -1.05
N LEU A 37 11.42 8.32 -0.51
CA LEU A 37 10.63 7.39 -1.30
C LEU A 37 9.43 8.14 -1.93
N ILE A 38 9.33 8.15 -3.26
CA ILE A 38 8.16 8.73 -3.95
C ILE A 38 6.92 7.82 -3.88
N VAL A 39 7.14 6.50 -3.84
CA VAL A 39 6.06 5.52 -3.92
C VAL A 39 5.28 5.44 -2.60
N ASN A 40 4.02 5.86 -2.65
CA ASN A 40 3.07 5.79 -1.54
C ASN A 40 1.98 4.73 -1.78
N ARG A 41 1.20 4.38 -0.73
CA ARG A 41 0.09 3.40 -0.85
C ARG A 41 -0.92 3.76 -1.95
N ARG A 42 -1.32 5.04 -2.03
CA ARG A 42 -2.24 5.54 -3.07
C ARG A 42 -1.65 5.41 -4.48
N LEU A 43 -0.37 5.72 -4.64
CA LEU A 43 0.33 5.61 -5.92
C LEU A 43 0.43 4.14 -6.34
N THR A 44 0.84 3.25 -5.43
CA THR A 44 0.88 1.81 -5.66
C THR A 44 -0.47 1.25 -6.08
N ALA A 45 -1.56 1.62 -5.39
CA ALA A 45 -2.91 1.19 -5.74
C ALA A 45 -3.33 1.68 -7.13
N ALA A 46 -2.96 2.91 -7.52
CA ALA A 46 -3.22 3.44 -8.85
C ALA A 46 -2.42 2.66 -9.92
N MET A 47 -1.15 2.35 -9.65
CA MET A 47 -0.32 1.54 -10.54
C MET A 47 -0.87 0.12 -10.73
N ASP A 48 -1.35 -0.52 -9.66
CA ASP A 48 -1.96 -1.84 -9.72
C ASP A 48 -3.25 -1.83 -10.56
N LYS A 49 -4.13 -0.83 -10.36
CA LYS A 49 -5.36 -0.66 -11.14
C LYS A 49 -5.07 -0.41 -12.63
N CYS A 50 -4.05 0.39 -12.93
CA CYS A 50 -3.63 0.69 -14.29
C CYS A 50 -2.72 -0.38 -14.90
N LYS A 51 -2.46 -1.49 -14.19
CA LYS A 51 -1.57 -2.59 -14.62
C LYS A 51 -0.16 -2.11 -15.03
N VAL A 52 0.33 -1.08 -14.35
CA VAL A 52 1.66 -0.49 -14.60
C VAL A 52 2.73 -1.45 -14.09
N SER A 53 3.63 -1.85 -14.99
CA SER A 53 4.78 -2.69 -14.63
C SER A 53 5.81 -1.90 -13.83
N ASP A 54 6.68 -2.57 -13.07
CA ASP A 54 7.76 -1.89 -12.36
C ASP A 54 8.76 -1.20 -13.33
N ARG A 55 8.75 -1.56 -14.63
CA ARG A 55 9.54 -0.89 -15.66
C ARG A 55 8.96 0.47 -15.95
N ASP A 56 7.69 0.46 -16.29
CA ASP A 56 6.96 1.64 -16.72
C ASP A 56 6.83 2.62 -15.55
N ALA A 57 6.71 2.09 -14.33
CA ALA A 57 6.78 2.87 -13.10
C ALA A 57 8.02 3.75 -13.02
N VAL A 58 9.22 3.18 -13.26
CA VAL A 58 10.48 3.94 -13.23
C VAL A 58 10.44 5.07 -14.24
N HIS A 59 10.05 4.78 -15.49
CA HIS A 59 9.99 5.78 -16.55
C HIS A 59 8.97 6.88 -16.27
N LEU A 60 7.77 6.51 -15.81
CA LEU A 60 6.72 7.46 -15.45
C LEU A 60 7.15 8.36 -14.30
N LEU A 61 7.74 7.79 -13.24
CA LEU A 61 8.18 8.57 -12.09
C LEU A 61 9.34 9.50 -12.45
N SER A 62 10.31 9.04 -13.25
CA SER A 62 11.39 9.90 -13.75
C SER A 62 10.85 11.06 -14.59
N ALA A 63 9.98 10.78 -15.56
CA ALA A 63 9.39 11.81 -16.41
C ALA A 63 8.53 12.80 -15.61
N CYS A 64 7.78 12.32 -14.61
CA CYS A 64 7.01 13.18 -13.72
C CYS A 64 7.90 14.12 -12.91
N VAL A 65 8.98 13.60 -12.30
CA VAL A 65 9.91 14.41 -11.50
C VAL A 65 10.58 15.48 -12.38
N GLU A 66 11.01 15.12 -13.58
CA GLU A 66 11.57 16.07 -14.56
C GLU A 66 10.54 17.12 -14.96
N SER A 67 9.28 16.73 -15.23
CA SER A 67 8.21 17.66 -15.60
C SER A 67 7.83 18.64 -14.48
N LEU A 68 8.06 18.24 -13.23
CA LEU A 68 7.80 19.06 -12.04
C LEU A 68 9.00 19.93 -11.66
N SER A 69 10.07 19.94 -12.46
CA SER A 69 11.34 20.63 -12.16
C SER A 69 11.96 20.22 -10.81
N LEU A 70 11.74 18.98 -10.39
CA LEU A 70 12.30 18.41 -9.16
C LEU A 70 13.60 17.67 -9.48
N ASN A 71 14.53 17.56 -8.52
CA ASN A 71 15.78 16.83 -8.76
C ASN A 71 15.54 15.31 -8.62
N PRO A 72 15.87 14.49 -9.63
CA PRO A 72 15.76 13.03 -9.54
C PRO A 72 16.65 12.40 -8.47
N MET A 73 17.73 13.07 -8.09
CA MET A 73 18.69 12.59 -7.08
C MET A 73 18.13 12.63 -5.66
N ASP A 74 17.11 13.43 -5.41
CA ASP A 74 16.48 13.57 -4.10
C ASP A 74 15.54 12.39 -3.80
N TYR A 75 15.25 11.57 -4.80
CA TYR A 75 14.25 10.52 -4.73
C TYR A 75 14.78 9.12 -5.05
N VAL A 76 14.15 8.11 -4.44
CA VAL A 76 14.43 6.70 -4.71
C VAL A 76 13.61 6.21 -5.92
N ILE A 77 14.14 6.42 -7.13
CA ILE A 77 13.53 5.95 -8.39
C ILE A 77 14.33 4.78 -8.95
N ASN A 78 14.23 3.62 -8.29
CA ASN A 78 14.84 2.40 -8.81
C ASN A 78 13.81 1.25 -8.81
N ARG A 79 13.96 0.33 -9.76
CA ARG A 79 13.01 -0.77 -9.95
C ARG A 79 12.88 -1.64 -8.70
N SER A 80 13.99 -2.02 -8.07
CA SER A 80 13.98 -2.96 -6.94
C SER A 80 13.29 -2.39 -5.71
N SER A 81 13.53 -1.12 -5.39
CA SER A 81 12.85 -0.38 -4.33
C SER A 81 11.37 -0.22 -4.63
N ILE A 82 10.99 0.16 -5.85
CA ILE A 82 9.57 0.25 -6.24
C ILE A 82 8.89 -1.10 -6.06
N ARG A 83 9.50 -2.18 -6.57
CA ARG A 83 8.96 -3.54 -6.42
C ARG A 83 8.80 -3.93 -4.95
N ARG A 84 9.82 -3.69 -4.14
CA ARG A 84 9.82 -4.03 -2.70
C ARG A 84 8.72 -3.28 -1.95
N VAL A 85 8.57 -1.99 -2.21
CA VAL A 85 7.53 -1.16 -1.58
C VAL A 85 6.14 -1.60 -2.03
N ARG A 86 5.95 -1.93 -3.32
CA ARG A 86 4.68 -2.48 -3.80
C ARG A 86 4.34 -3.81 -3.12
N GLN A 87 5.33 -4.67 -2.93
CA GLN A 87 5.15 -5.93 -2.22
C GLN A 87 4.73 -5.70 -0.76
N GLN A 88 5.44 -4.81 -0.05
CA GLN A 88 5.09 -4.44 1.34
C GLN A 88 3.65 -3.94 1.44
N TYR A 89 3.23 -3.01 0.58
CA TYR A 89 1.85 -2.51 0.62
C TYR A 89 0.79 -3.58 0.28
N ARG A 90 1.14 -4.59 -0.52
CA ARG A 90 0.24 -5.72 -0.80
C ARG A 90 0.15 -6.65 0.41
N GLU A 91 1.28 -6.94 1.06
CA GLU A 91 1.34 -7.71 2.31
C GLU A 91 0.54 -7.00 3.41
N ASP A 92 0.77 -5.71 3.63
CA ASP A 92 0.02 -4.89 4.60
C ASP A 92 -1.48 -4.89 4.30
N THR A 93 -1.86 -4.81 3.03
CA THR A 93 -3.27 -4.86 2.63
C THR A 93 -3.89 -6.23 2.87
N ALA A 94 -3.15 -7.32 2.63
CA ALA A 94 -3.62 -8.67 2.92
C ALA A 94 -3.83 -8.88 4.44
N ILE A 95 -2.87 -8.43 5.25
CA ILE A 95 -2.97 -8.47 6.72
C ILE A 95 -4.18 -7.66 7.19
N ASN A 96 -4.39 -6.46 6.64
CA ASN A 96 -5.52 -5.62 7.01
C ASN A 96 -6.86 -6.26 6.63
N ILE A 97 -6.97 -6.86 5.44
CA ILE A 97 -8.17 -7.59 5.02
C ILE A 97 -8.43 -8.78 5.93
N GLN A 98 -7.39 -9.52 6.31
CA GLN A 98 -7.50 -10.64 7.24
C GLN A 98 -8.01 -10.17 8.62
N ALA A 99 -7.42 -9.11 9.16
CA ALA A 99 -7.82 -8.57 10.46
C ALA A 99 -9.27 -8.04 10.44
N GLU A 100 -9.66 -7.35 9.37
CA GLU A 100 -11.04 -6.90 9.16
C GLU A 100 -12.00 -8.09 9.07
N PHE A 101 -11.60 -9.17 8.41
CA PHE A 101 -12.41 -10.37 8.29
C PHE A 101 -12.60 -11.11 9.63
N GLU A 102 -11.53 -11.24 10.42
CA GLU A 102 -11.59 -11.84 11.77
C GLU A 102 -12.51 -11.04 12.71
N GLN A 103 -12.54 -9.71 12.58
CA GLN A 103 -13.44 -8.84 13.36
C GLN A 103 -14.92 -9.01 13.02
N LEU A 104 -15.26 -9.48 11.82
CA LEU A 104 -16.65 -9.71 11.42
C LEU A 104 -17.29 -10.91 12.14
N ASN A 105 -16.49 -11.76 12.80
CA ASN A 105 -16.93 -12.91 13.60
C ASN A 105 -17.99 -13.78 12.87
N VAL A 106 -17.68 -14.17 11.63
CA VAL A 106 -18.59 -14.94 10.77
C VAL A 106 -18.31 -16.44 10.95
N ASP A 107 -19.37 -17.24 11.14
CA ASP A 107 -19.25 -18.71 11.35
C ASP A 107 -18.75 -19.46 10.11
N PHE A 108 -19.08 -18.98 8.91
CA PHE A 108 -18.63 -19.54 7.64
C PHE A 108 -18.53 -18.47 6.56
N ALA A 109 -17.54 -18.60 5.68
CA ALA A 109 -17.41 -17.75 4.50
C ALA A 109 -17.16 -18.60 3.26
N VAL A 110 -17.83 -18.24 2.16
CA VAL A 110 -17.62 -18.85 0.85
C VAL A 110 -16.78 -17.89 0.02
N VAL A 111 -15.56 -18.30 -0.32
CA VAL A 111 -14.64 -17.51 -1.15
C VAL A 111 -14.76 -17.97 -2.60
N HIS A 112 -15.36 -17.13 -3.45
CA HIS A 112 -15.42 -17.36 -4.89
C HIS A 112 -14.25 -16.61 -5.55
N TRP A 113 -13.34 -17.36 -6.16
CA TRP A 113 -12.06 -16.86 -6.71
C TRP A 113 -12.17 -16.41 -8.18
N ASP A 114 -13.23 -16.82 -8.87
CA ASP A 114 -13.66 -16.25 -10.15
C ASP A 114 -14.69 -15.15 -9.87
N THR A 115 -14.94 -14.20 -10.76
CA THR A 115 -15.84 -13.05 -10.46
C THR A 115 -17.28 -13.26 -10.91
N LYS A 116 -17.63 -14.47 -11.37
CA LYS A 116 -18.89 -14.68 -12.08
C LYS A 116 -19.96 -15.24 -11.17
N LEU A 117 -20.39 -14.43 -10.20
CA LEU A 117 -21.69 -14.62 -9.56
C LEU A 117 -22.80 -14.42 -10.61
N LEU A 118 -23.26 -15.51 -11.20
CA LEU A 118 -24.38 -15.49 -12.12
C LEU A 118 -25.68 -15.30 -11.34
N PRO A 119 -26.64 -14.53 -11.86
CA PRO A 119 -27.99 -14.58 -11.33
C PRO A 119 -28.51 -16.02 -11.43
N SER A 120 -29.13 -16.49 -10.35
CA SER A 120 -29.85 -17.76 -10.30
C SER A 120 -30.85 -17.84 -11.45
N VAL A 121 -31.16 -19.06 -11.89
CA VAL A 121 -32.20 -19.33 -12.89
C VAL A 121 -33.56 -18.78 -12.44
N THR A 122 -33.78 -18.63 -11.13
CA THR A 122 -34.99 -18.02 -10.55
C THR A 122 -34.89 -16.50 -10.39
N GLY A 123 -33.73 -15.88 -10.67
CA GLY A 123 -33.53 -14.42 -10.67
C GLY A 123 -33.46 -13.75 -9.29
N ILE A 124 -33.67 -14.48 -8.20
CA ILE A 124 -33.82 -13.93 -6.85
C ILE A 124 -32.48 -13.88 -6.10
N GLU A 125 -31.58 -14.83 -6.35
CA GLU A 125 -30.28 -14.92 -5.68
C GLU A 125 -29.13 -15.04 -6.67
N LYS A 126 -27.94 -14.58 -6.28
CA LYS A 126 -26.71 -14.88 -7.00
C LYS A 126 -26.22 -16.25 -6.56
N GLN A 127 -26.04 -17.17 -7.50
CA GLN A 127 -25.62 -18.54 -7.21
C GLN A 127 -24.30 -18.86 -7.93
N ASP A 128 -23.46 -19.64 -7.26
CA ASP A 128 -22.26 -20.24 -7.86
C ASP A 128 -22.70 -21.43 -8.73
N ARG A 129 -22.02 -21.67 -9.86
CA ARG A 129 -22.32 -22.77 -10.79
C ARG A 129 -21.12 -23.68 -10.97
#